data_AF-A0A499UW75-F1
#
_entry.id   AF-A0A499UW75-F1
#
_cell.length_a   1.000
_cell.length_b   1.000
_cell.length_c   1.000
_cell.angle_alpha   90.00
_cell.angle_beta   90.00
_cell.angle_gamma   90.00
#
_symmetry.space_group_name_H-M   'P 1'
#
loop_
_entity.id
_entity.type
_entity.pdbx_description
1 polymer ?
#
loop_
_entity_poly.entity_id
_entity_poly.type
_entity_poly.pdbx_seq_one_letter_code
_entity_poly.pdbx_strand_id
1 'polypeptide(L)'
;MLTSRRGAEAPGVVELVAELGDRVRVVACDVADREALAALLGTIPDLRTVVHAAGVLDDGVLESLTPERIREVMRVKVAGARYLDELTRGRDLDAFVLFSSAAGTVGNAGQGSYAAANAVLDGMAWRRRAEGLVATSVAWGAWAGSGMGAGHARAMAPPLALAALQGALDDDETALLIADIDWEHFGSRFAGARPNPLLGDLLGGAARRAPVADEFVDRLRGLPRSRRNGRSLSSYVGRWPPFWGMPPRRQSTPRPHSSQPVSTL
;
A
#
# COMPACT_ATOMS: atom_id res chain seq x y z
N MET A 1 -8.28 16.05 -14.30
CA MET A 1 -7.41 16.97 -13.52
C MET A 1 -6.17 16.24 -13.09
N LEU A 2 -5.02 16.92 -13.11
CA LEU A 2 -3.72 16.38 -12.69
C LEU A 2 -3.16 17.24 -11.57
N THR A 3 -2.56 16.60 -10.57
CA THR A 3 -1.95 17.31 -9.45
C THR A 3 -0.57 16.78 -9.12
N SER A 4 0.31 17.71 -8.78
CA SER A 4 1.65 17.43 -8.23
C SER A 4 2.15 18.68 -7.50
N ARG A 5 3.22 18.55 -6.70
CA ARG A 5 3.84 19.72 -6.05
C ARG A 5 4.31 20.80 -7.04
N ARG A 6 4.75 20.39 -8.24
CA ARG A 6 5.24 21.31 -9.28
C ARG A 6 4.12 21.90 -10.14
N GLY A 7 2.94 21.29 -10.16
CA GLY A 7 1.81 21.76 -10.97
C GLY A 7 2.22 22.03 -12.43
N ALA A 8 1.95 23.25 -12.91
CA ALA A 8 2.27 23.69 -14.27
C ALA A 8 3.78 23.74 -14.58
N GLU A 9 4.65 23.77 -13.55
CA GLU A 9 6.11 23.77 -13.71
C GLU A 9 6.70 22.36 -13.83
N ALA A 10 5.87 21.31 -13.80
CA ALA A 10 6.36 19.96 -14.00
C ALA A 10 6.81 19.75 -15.47
N PRO A 11 7.95 19.07 -15.71
CA PRO A 11 8.41 18.78 -17.07
C PRO A 11 7.35 18.05 -17.89
N GLY A 12 7.17 18.47 -19.15
CA GLY A 12 6.20 17.88 -20.09
C GLY A 12 4.76 18.38 -19.94
N VAL A 13 4.45 19.21 -18.94
CA VAL A 13 3.07 19.68 -18.72
C VAL A 13 2.62 20.66 -19.79
N VAL A 14 3.51 21.51 -20.31
CA VAL A 14 3.15 22.50 -21.34
C VAL A 14 2.69 21.78 -22.60
N GLU A 15 3.44 20.77 -23.04
CA GLU A 15 3.12 19.93 -24.19
C GLU A 15 1.83 19.14 -23.95
N LEU A 16 1.66 18.56 -22.76
CA LEU A 16 0.47 17.81 -22.38
C LEU A 16 -0.80 18.69 -22.38
N VAL A 17 -0.71 19.91 -21.86
CA VAL A 17 -1.83 20.86 -21.84
C VAL A 17 -2.14 21.33 -23.26
N ALA A 18 -1.13 21.54 -24.11
CA ALA A 18 -1.33 21.86 -25.52
C ALA A 18 -2.04 20.73 -26.28
N GLU A 19 -1.72 19.47 -25.98
CA GLU A 19 -2.35 18.29 -26.60
C GLU A 19 -3.78 18.05 -26.09
N LEU A 20 -4.01 18.17 -24.79
CA LEU A 20 -5.28 17.79 -24.17
C LEU A 20 -6.29 18.94 -24.09
N GLY A 21 -5.83 20.20 -24.11
CA GLY A 21 -6.67 21.39 -24.07
C GLY A 21 -7.47 21.52 -22.76
N ASP A 22 -8.73 21.93 -22.88
CA ASP A 22 -9.67 22.13 -21.77
C ASP A 22 -10.03 20.85 -21.00
N ARG A 23 -9.77 19.67 -21.58
CA ARG A 23 -9.96 18.36 -20.94
C ARG A 23 -9.02 18.15 -19.75
N VAL A 24 -7.94 18.92 -19.64
CA VAL A 24 -6.98 18.81 -18.55
C VAL A 24 -6.89 20.13 -17.77
N ARG A 25 -6.99 20.00 -16.44
CA ARG A 25 -6.63 21.05 -15.50
C ARG A 25 -5.47 20.57 -14.65
N VAL A 26 -4.37 21.33 -14.64
CA VAL A 26 -3.18 21.00 -13.84
C VAL A 26 -3.12 21.94 -12.64
N VAL A 27 -2.99 21.37 -11.45
CA VAL A 27 -2.98 22.15 -10.20
C VAL A 27 -1.81 21.75 -9.31
N ALA A 28 -1.06 22.76 -8.85
CA ALA A 28 -0.03 22.56 -7.84
C ALA A 28 -0.67 22.23 -6.48
N CYS A 29 -0.45 21.03 -5.96
CA CYS A 29 -0.92 20.62 -4.63
C CYS A 29 -0.05 19.44 -4.13
N ASP A 30 0.35 19.50 -2.86
CA ASP A 30 0.93 18.34 -2.17
C ASP A 30 -0.21 17.48 -1.63
N VAL A 31 -0.35 16.25 -2.11
CA VAL A 31 -1.38 15.32 -1.63
C VAL A 31 -1.23 14.96 -0.14
N ALA A 32 -0.06 15.20 0.44
CA ALA A 32 0.18 15.05 1.88
C ALA A 32 -0.12 16.31 2.70
N ASP A 33 -0.65 17.37 2.08
CA ASP A 33 -1.27 18.52 2.76
C ASP A 33 -2.79 18.34 2.72
N ARG A 34 -3.39 18.06 3.89
CA ARG A 34 -4.79 17.67 3.99
C ARG A 34 -5.72 18.84 3.67
N GLU A 35 -5.38 20.03 4.15
CA GLU A 35 -6.15 21.26 3.97
C GLU A 35 -6.13 21.70 2.50
N ALA A 36 -4.95 21.69 1.87
CA ALA A 36 -4.81 21.99 0.45
C ALA A 36 -5.57 20.98 -0.43
N LEU A 37 -5.47 19.69 -0.10
CA LEU A 37 -6.20 18.64 -0.81
C LEU A 37 -7.73 18.79 -0.63
N ALA A 38 -8.20 19.09 0.57
CA ALA A 38 -9.63 19.34 0.82
C ALA A 38 -10.15 20.55 0.01
N ALA A 39 -9.40 21.65 0.00
CA ALA A 39 -9.73 22.82 -0.81
C ALA A 39 -9.79 22.47 -2.31
N LEU A 40 -8.80 21.72 -2.82
CA LEU A 40 -8.77 21.27 -4.20
C LEU A 40 -9.98 20.39 -4.55
N LEU A 41 -10.29 19.39 -3.73
CA LEU A 41 -11.44 18.50 -3.93
C LEU A 41 -12.77 19.28 -3.87
N GLY A 42 -12.85 20.36 -3.09
CA GLY A 42 -14.00 21.26 -3.05
C GLY A 42 -14.30 21.96 -4.38
N THR A 43 -13.31 22.05 -5.27
CA THR A 43 -13.48 22.62 -6.63
C THR A 43 -13.97 21.60 -7.67
N ILE A 44 -14.30 20.37 -7.25
CA ILE A 44 -14.75 19.25 -8.10
C ILE A 44 -16.00 18.62 -7.47
N PRO A 45 -17.18 19.25 -7.56
CA PRO A 45 -18.38 18.73 -6.89
C PRO A 45 -18.80 17.34 -7.42
N ASP A 46 -18.51 17.05 -8.69
CA ASP A 46 -18.88 15.89 -9.48
C ASP A 46 -17.75 14.85 -9.62
N LEU A 47 -16.80 14.83 -8.68
CA LEU A 47 -15.70 13.85 -8.70
C LEU A 47 -16.22 12.40 -8.68
N ARG A 48 -15.96 11.66 -9.74
CA ARG A 48 -16.29 10.22 -9.89
C ARG A 48 -15.12 9.27 -9.73
N THR A 49 -13.90 9.73 -10.03
CA THR A 49 -12.74 8.85 -10.08
C THR A 49 -11.53 9.48 -9.41
N VAL A 50 -10.86 8.70 -8.56
CA VAL A 50 -9.58 9.06 -7.96
C VAL A 50 -8.53 8.05 -8.40
N VAL A 51 -7.39 8.54 -8.88
CA VAL A 51 -6.21 7.73 -9.16
C VAL A 51 -5.03 8.29 -8.37
N HIS A 52 -4.59 7.55 -7.35
CA HIS A 52 -3.43 7.92 -6.54
C HIS A 52 -2.15 7.34 -7.13
N ALA A 53 -1.54 8.10 -8.03
CA ALA A 53 -0.25 7.80 -8.66
C ALA A 53 0.94 8.52 -7.99
N ALA A 54 0.69 9.33 -6.96
CA ALA A 54 1.76 10.06 -6.29
C ALA A 54 2.73 9.08 -5.60
N GLY A 55 4.02 9.32 -5.81
CA GLY A 55 5.08 8.50 -5.22
C GLY A 55 6.45 9.09 -5.50
N VAL A 56 7.37 8.80 -4.60
CA VAL A 56 8.80 9.04 -4.77
C VAL A 56 9.51 7.71 -4.57
N LEU A 57 10.56 7.47 -5.36
CA LEU A 57 11.52 6.41 -5.03
C LEU A 57 12.55 7.00 -4.09
N ASP A 58 12.86 6.26 -3.04
CA ASP A 58 14.03 6.49 -2.20
C ASP A 58 14.64 5.12 -1.89
N ASP A 59 15.36 4.58 -2.87
CA ASP A 59 15.93 3.23 -2.80
C ASP A 59 17.14 3.20 -1.84
N GLY A 60 17.25 2.12 -1.07
CA GLY A 60 18.30 1.93 -0.08
C GLY A 60 18.26 0.54 0.55
N VAL A 61 19.42 -0.06 0.75
CA VAL A 61 19.54 -1.31 1.53
C VAL A 61 19.00 -1.10 2.95
N LEU A 62 18.44 -2.15 3.55
CA LEU A 62 17.78 -2.05 4.87
C LEU A 62 18.69 -1.42 5.94
N GLU A 63 19.99 -1.71 5.88
CA GLU A 63 21.01 -1.18 6.80
C GLU A 63 21.26 0.32 6.64
N SER A 64 20.92 0.92 5.50
CA SER A 64 21.05 2.35 5.23
C SER A 64 19.73 3.12 5.32
N LEU A 65 18.64 2.45 5.71
CA LEU A 65 17.35 3.10 5.94
C LEU A 65 17.37 3.83 7.28
N THR A 66 17.14 5.14 7.23
CA THR A 66 16.90 5.96 8.42
C THR A 66 15.39 6.15 8.62
N PRO A 67 14.95 6.39 9.86
CA PRO A 67 13.58 6.82 10.15
C PRO A 67 13.07 7.97 9.26
N GLU A 68 13.94 8.92 8.94
CA GLU A 68 13.63 10.10 8.12
C GLU A 68 13.27 9.71 6.69
N ARG A 69 14.08 8.82 6.07
CA ARG A 69 13.85 8.29 4.72
C ARG A 69 12.56 7.47 4.64
N ILE A 70 12.31 6.63 5.65
CA ILE A 70 11.05 5.88 5.76
C ILE A 70 9.86 6.84 5.86
N ARG A 71 9.96 7.88 6.71
CA ARG A 71 8.89 8.88 6.88
C ARG A 71 8.58 9.62 5.58
N GLU A 72 9.58 9.97 4.77
CA GLU A 72 9.34 10.67 3.52
C GLU A 72 8.55 9.83 2.51
N VAL A 73 8.94 8.57 2.29
CA VAL A 73 8.22 7.65 1.39
C VAL A 73 6.78 7.42 1.87
N MET A 74 6.62 7.18 3.18
CA MET A 74 5.31 6.99 3.80
C MET A 74 4.45 8.26 3.71
N ARG A 75 5.02 9.46 3.88
CA ARG A 75 4.28 10.72 3.81
C ARG A 75 3.59 10.87 2.46
N VAL A 76 4.32 10.68 1.36
CA VAL A 76 3.77 10.92 0.02
C VAL A 76 2.76 9.83 -0.37
N LYS A 77 3.12 8.56 -0.22
CA LYS A 77 2.24 7.46 -0.64
C LYS A 77 1.10 7.22 0.33
N VAL A 78 1.40 7.02 1.62
CA VAL A 78 0.41 6.58 2.59
C VAL A 78 -0.45 7.73 3.11
N ALA A 79 0.15 8.87 3.49
CA ALA A 79 -0.65 9.98 3.99
C ALA A 79 -1.56 10.56 2.91
N GLY A 80 -1.05 10.72 1.67
CA GLY A 80 -1.86 11.14 0.53
C GLY A 80 -3.04 10.22 0.24
N ALA A 81 -2.81 8.90 0.18
CA ALA A 81 -3.89 7.93 0.00
C ALA A 81 -4.93 7.97 1.14
N ARG A 82 -4.45 8.13 2.37
CA ARG A 82 -5.32 8.24 3.56
C ARG A 82 -6.19 9.49 3.49
N TYR A 83 -5.63 10.64 3.13
CA TYR A 83 -6.42 11.87 3.03
C TYR A 83 -7.42 11.81 1.87
N LEU A 84 -7.03 11.22 0.74
CA LEU A 84 -7.97 10.94 -0.35
C LEU A 84 -9.12 10.04 0.12
N ASP A 85 -8.84 8.95 0.86
CA ASP A 85 -9.88 8.08 1.42
C ASP A 85 -10.82 8.90 2.32
N GLU A 86 -10.29 9.56 3.36
CA GLU A 86 -11.06 10.33 4.33
C GLU A 86 -11.92 11.44 3.69
N LEU A 87 -11.36 12.21 2.76
CA LEU A 87 -12.02 13.37 2.13
C LEU A 87 -13.02 12.98 1.02
N THR A 88 -13.03 11.72 0.59
CA THR A 88 -13.92 11.24 -0.48
C THR A 88 -14.94 10.19 -0.02
N ARG A 89 -14.98 9.79 1.26
CA ARG A 89 -15.94 8.78 1.76
C ARG A 89 -17.42 9.12 1.53
N GLY A 90 -17.76 10.41 1.52
CA GLY A 90 -19.13 10.87 1.26
C GLY A 90 -19.48 11.08 -0.21
N ARG A 91 -18.58 10.70 -1.13
CA ARG A 91 -18.75 10.88 -2.58
C ARG A 91 -19.07 9.55 -3.23
N ASP A 92 -19.99 9.59 -4.18
CA ASP A 92 -20.33 8.44 -5.02
C ASP A 92 -19.25 8.30 -6.12
N LEU A 93 -18.18 7.56 -5.80
CA LEU A 93 -17.07 7.30 -6.71
C LEU A 93 -17.35 6.02 -7.52
N ASP A 94 -17.08 6.08 -8.82
CA ASP A 94 -17.02 4.89 -9.69
C ASP A 94 -15.72 4.13 -9.48
N ALA A 95 -14.61 4.82 -9.17
CA ALA A 95 -13.32 4.18 -8.98
C ALA A 95 -12.41 4.95 -8.00
N PHE A 96 -11.71 4.19 -7.16
CA PHE A 96 -10.66 4.68 -6.27
C PHE A 96 -9.41 3.80 -6.46
N VAL A 97 -8.50 4.22 -7.32
CA VAL A 97 -7.37 3.42 -7.78
C VAL A 97 -6.10 3.83 -7.05
N LEU A 98 -5.41 2.86 -6.46
CA LEU A 98 -4.13 3.03 -5.77
C LEU A 98 -3.02 2.42 -6.62
N PHE A 99 -2.02 3.23 -7.01
CA PHE A 99 -0.84 2.72 -7.71
C PHE A 99 0.18 2.23 -6.67
N SER A 100 0.09 0.94 -6.42
CA SER A 100 1.01 0.15 -5.62
C SER A 100 2.18 -0.35 -6.50
N SER A 101 2.99 -1.28 -5.98
CA SER A 101 4.12 -1.87 -6.70
C SER A 101 4.30 -3.33 -6.32
N ALA A 102 4.78 -4.13 -7.28
CA ALA A 102 5.24 -5.49 -7.05
C ALA A 102 6.18 -5.61 -5.85
N ALA A 103 7.01 -4.58 -5.58
CA ALA A 103 7.88 -4.55 -4.41
C ALA A 103 7.12 -4.68 -3.08
N GLY A 104 5.88 -4.19 -2.98
CA GLY A 104 5.01 -4.37 -1.81
C GLY A 104 4.40 -5.76 -1.69
N THR A 105 4.26 -6.49 -2.81
CA THR A 105 3.64 -7.81 -2.87
C THR A 105 4.64 -8.95 -2.71
N VAL A 106 5.72 -8.93 -3.51
CA VAL A 106 6.72 -10.02 -3.56
C VAL A 106 8.06 -9.60 -2.97
N GLY A 107 8.23 -8.33 -2.62
CA GLY A 107 9.50 -7.77 -2.13
C GLY A 107 10.43 -7.37 -3.27
N ASN A 108 11.38 -6.49 -2.98
CA ASN A 108 12.55 -6.26 -3.83
C ASN A 108 13.74 -5.84 -2.94
N ALA A 109 14.93 -6.35 -3.28
CA ALA A 109 16.13 -6.03 -2.52
C ALA A 109 16.43 -4.52 -2.61
N GLY A 110 16.71 -3.89 -1.47
CA GLY A 110 16.98 -2.44 -1.43
C GLY A 110 15.74 -1.54 -1.50
N GLN A 111 14.52 -2.09 -1.41
CA GLN A 111 13.28 -1.30 -1.48
C GLN A 111 12.40 -1.44 -0.24
N GLY A 112 12.99 -1.60 0.96
CA GLY A 112 12.24 -1.88 2.19
C GLY A 112 11.16 -0.83 2.53
N SER A 113 11.52 0.46 2.53
CA SER A 113 10.56 1.56 2.77
C SER A 113 9.46 1.62 1.71
N TYR A 114 9.84 1.41 0.45
CA TYR A 114 8.92 1.45 -0.68
C TYR A 114 7.95 0.27 -0.67
N ALA A 115 8.45 -0.95 -0.42
CA ALA A 115 7.64 -2.15 -0.23
C ALA A 115 6.61 -1.95 0.88
N ALA A 116 7.04 -1.45 2.04
CA ALA A 116 6.14 -1.19 3.17
C ALA A 116 5.06 -0.16 2.82
N ALA A 117 5.41 0.93 2.14
CA ALA A 117 4.44 1.95 1.74
C ALA A 117 3.40 1.42 0.73
N ASN A 118 3.81 0.60 -0.23
CA ASN A 118 2.93 -0.01 -1.22
C ASN A 118 2.02 -1.09 -0.59
N ALA A 119 2.55 -1.92 0.31
CA ALA A 119 1.73 -2.89 1.06
C ALA A 119 0.62 -2.23 1.90
N VAL A 120 0.86 -1.00 2.40
CA VAL A 120 -0.18 -0.22 3.07
C VAL A 120 -1.29 0.20 2.11
N LEU A 121 -0.98 0.54 0.86
CA LEU A 121 -2.00 0.84 -0.16
C LEU A 121 -2.86 -0.38 -0.46
N ASP A 122 -2.24 -1.55 -0.59
CA ASP A 122 -2.95 -2.82 -0.82
C ASP A 122 -3.93 -3.12 0.32
N GLY A 123 -3.47 -2.96 1.58
CA GLY A 123 -4.34 -3.11 2.74
C GLY A 123 -5.46 -2.05 2.83
N MET A 124 -5.20 -0.83 2.34
CA MET A 124 -6.20 0.24 2.30
C MET A 124 -7.33 -0.06 1.32
N ALA A 125 -7.02 -0.64 0.16
CA ALA A 125 -8.04 -1.07 -0.81
C ALA A 125 -8.97 -2.14 -0.21
N TRP A 126 -8.39 -3.18 0.41
CA TRP A 126 -9.18 -4.20 1.12
C TRP A 126 -10.04 -3.62 2.24
N ARG A 127 -9.51 -2.66 3.01
CA ARG A 127 -10.29 -1.98 4.05
C ARG A 127 -11.47 -1.21 3.46
N ARG A 128 -11.27 -0.41 2.40
CA ARG A 128 -12.36 0.35 1.75
C ARG A 128 -13.45 -0.59 1.26
N ARG A 129 -13.08 -1.68 0.59
CA ARG A 129 -14.04 -2.69 0.10
C ARG A 129 -14.82 -3.37 1.22
N ALA A 130 -14.16 -3.71 2.33
CA ALA A 130 -14.84 -4.25 3.52
C ALA A 130 -15.84 -3.26 4.16
N GLU A 131 -15.66 -1.96 3.91
CA GLU A 131 -16.55 -0.88 4.33
C GLU A 131 -17.61 -0.53 3.27
N GLY A 132 -17.70 -1.29 2.18
CA GLY A 132 -18.67 -1.08 1.09
C GLY A 132 -18.30 0.04 0.12
N LEU A 133 -17.05 0.52 0.15
CA LEU A 133 -16.54 1.57 -0.72
C LEU A 133 -15.71 0.97 -1.86
N VAL A 134 -15.82 1.53 -3.07
CA VAL A 134 -14.96 1.13 -4.20
C VAL A 134 -13.48 1.39 -3.89
N ALA A 135 -12.63 0.44 -4.27
CA ALA A 135 -11.18 0.58 -4.29
C ALA A 135 -10.50 -0.54 -5.10
N THR A 136 -9.46 -0.17 -5.86
CA THR A 136 -8.60 -1.11 -6.59
C THR A 136 -7.15 -0.73 -6.33
N SER A 137 -6.37 -1.62 -5.72
CA SER A 137 -4.90 -1.45 -5.63
C SER A 137 -4.22 -2.26 -6.72
N VAL A 138 -3.42 -1.61 -7.55
CA VAL A 138 -2.65 -2.29 -8.59
C VAL A 138 -1.18 -2.26 -8.23
N ALA A 139 -0.64 -3.42 -7.87
CA ALA A 139 0.77 -3.63 -7.65
C ALA A 139 1.47 -3.75 -9.01
N TRP A 140 2.01 -2.64 -9.52
CA TRP A 140 2.65 -2.60 -10.83
C TRP A 140 4.05 -3.24 -10.83
N GLY A 141 4.33 -4.01 -11.88
CA GLY A 141 5.69 -4.26 -12.36
C GLY A 141 6.28 -3.02 -13.06
N ALA A 142 7.44 -3.17 -13.70
CA ALA A 142 8.07 -2.05 -14.39
C ALA A 142 7.27 -1.62 -15.65
N TRP A 143 7.23 -0.31 -15.92
CA TRP A 143 6.64 0.28 -17.12
C TRP A 143 7.74 0.81 -18.04
N ALA A 144 7.57 0.62 -19.34
CA ALA A 144 8.47 1.13 -20.36
C ALA A 144 8.28 2.63 -20.58
N GLY A 145 9.28 3.28 -21.19
CA GLY A 145 9.28 4.72 -21.40
C GLY A 145 9.95 5.47 -20.26
N SER A 146 9.28 6.49 -19.73
CA SER A 146 9.79 7.35 -18.66
C SER A 146 9.33 6.90 -17.26
N GLY A 147 10.00 7.39 -16.21
CA GLY A 147 9.62 7.13 -14.82
C GLY A 147 10.41 5.99 -14.16
N MET A 148 9.85 5.45 -13.09
CA MET A 148 10.53 4.58 -12.12
C MET A 148 11.00 3.22 -12.68
N GLY A 149 10.35 2.73 -13.74
CA GLY A 149 10.66 1.46 -14.39
C GLY A 149 11.51 1.59 -15.67
N ALA A 150 11.92 2.80 -16.04
CA ALA A 150 12.64 3.06 -17.27
C ALA A 150 13.94 2.24 -17.35
N GLY A 151 14.15 1.53 -18.48
CA GLY A 151 15.33 0.70 -18.69
C GLY A 151 15.28 -0.69 -18.06
N HIS A 152 14.17 -1.08 -17.41
CA HIS A 152 13.99 -2.46 -16.96
C HIS A 152 13.77 -3.41 -18.15
N ALA A 153 14.41 -4.58 -18.14
CA ALA A 153 14.39 -5.51 -19.28
C ALA A 153 12.99 -6.06 -19.60
N ARG A 154 12.11 -6.14 -18.60
CA ARG A 154 10.72 -6.62 -18.71
C ARG A 154 9.71 -5.49 -18.44
N ALA A 155 10.04 -4.27 -18.87
CA ALA A 155 9.16 -3.14 -18.72
C ALA A 155 7.95 -3.26 -19.66
N MET A 156 6.74 -3.23 -19.11
CA MET A 156 5.51 -3.34 -19.90
C MET A 156 5.26 -2.06 -20.71
N ALA A 157 4.81 -2.21 -21.95
CA ALA A 157 4.37 -1.07 -22.74
C ALA A 157 3.16 -0.38 -22.08
N PRO A 158 3.12 0.96 -21.97
CA PRO A 158 2.01 1.66 -21.32
C PRO A 158 0.61 1.31 -21.86
N PRO A 159 0.38 1.13 -23.18
CA PRO A 159 -0.93 0.71 -23.67
C PRO A 159 -1.38 -0.66 -23.12
N LEU A 160 -0.46 -1.62 -22.97
CA LEU A 160 -0.76 -2.94 -22.41
C LEU A 160 -1.10 -2.83 -20.92
N ALA A 161 -0.33 -2.05 -20.17
CA ALA A 161 -0.57 -1.87 -18.74
C ALA A 161 -1.89 -1.13 -18.47
N LEU A 162 -2.25 -0.13 -19.29
CA LEU A 162 -3.55 0.54 -19.21
C LEU A 162 -4.71 -0.38 -19.60
N ALA A 163 -4.55 -1.25 -20.60
CA ALA A 163 -5.57 -2.24 -20.94
C ALA A 163 -5.79 -3.24 -19.79
N ALA A 164 -4.72 -3.65 -19.10
CA ALA A 164 -4.83 -4.50 -17.93
C ALA A 164 -5.48 -3.78 -16.72
N LEU A 165 -5.21 -2.48 -16.53
CA LEU A 165 -5.95 -1.67 -15.56
C LEU A 165 -7.44 -1.62 -15.89
N GLN A 166 -7.80 -1.44 -17.17
CA GLN A 166 -9.19 -1.42 -17.59
C GLN A 166 -9.89 -2.73 -17.24
N GLY A 167 -9.29 -3.88 -17.58
CA GLY A 167 -9.83 -5.19 -17.21
C GLY A 167 -10.01 -5.35 -15.70
N ALA A 168 -9.05 -4.90 -14.89
CA ALA A 168 -9.17 -4.94 -13.43
C ALA A 168 -10.32 -4.08 -12.88
N LEU A 169 -10.63 -2.95 -13.53
CA LEU A 169 -11.76 -2.11 -13.16
C LEU A 169 -13.09 -2.72 -13.63
N ASP A 170 -13.12 -3.31 -14.82
CA ASP A 170 -14.31 -3.98 -15.38
C ASP A 170 -14.71 -5.21 -14.54
N ASP A 171 -13.72 -5.94 -14.04
CA ASP A 171 -13.90 -7.12 -13.17
C ASP A 171 -14.11 -6.77 -11.68
N ASP A 172 -14.16 -5.48 -11.34
CA ASP A 172 -14.29 -4.95 -9.97
C ASP A 172 -13.23 -5.48 -8.98
N GLU A 173 -12.01 -5.68 -9.46
CA GLU A 173 -10.92 -6.25 -8.66
C GLU A 173 -10.53 -5.32 -7.50
N THR A 174 -10.19 -5.94 -6.36
CA THR A 174 -9.78 -5.19 -5.16
C THR A 174 -8.28 -4.96 -5.08
N ALA A 175 -7.47 -5.99 -5.32
CA ALA A 175 -6.02 -5.90 -5.26
C ALA A 175 -5.37 -6.97 -6.14
N LEU A 176 -4.50 -6.55 -7.06
CA LEU A 176 -3.83 -7.46 -7.99
C LEU A 176 -2.42 -6.99 -8.37
N LEU A 177 -1.59 -7.95 -8.77
CA LEU A 177 -0.26 -7.71 -9.34
C LEU A 177 -0.36 -7.76 -10.87
N ILE A 178 0.05 -6.69 -11.53
CA ILE A 178 0.17 -6.64 -13.00
C ILE A 178 1.63 -6.38 -13.34
N ALA A 179 2.30 -7.42 -13.83
CA ALA A 179 3.72 -7.37 -14.19
C ALA A 179 4.03 -8.38 -15.29
N ASP A 180 4.97 -8.03 -16.18
CA ASP A 180 5.61 -9.00 -17.06
C ASP A 180 6.72 -9.71 -16.27
N ILE A 181 6.49 -10.99 -15.94
CA ILE A 181 7.38 -11.76 -15.07
C ILE A 181 8.03 -12.88 -15.89
N ASP A 182 9.36 -12.86 -15.90
CA ASP A 182 10.15 -14.02 -16.31
C ASP A 182 10.22 -15.03 -15.15
N TRP A 183 9.30 -15.99 -15.13
CA TRP A 183 9.18 -16.96 -14.05
C TRP A 183 10.42 -17.83 -13.85
N GLU A 184 11.19 -18.10 -14.92
CA GLU A 184 12.41 -18.90 -14.88
C GLU A 184 13.52 -18.17 -14.10
N HIS A 185 13.71 -16.88 -14.37
CA HIS A 185 14.69 -16.04 -13.67
C HIS A 185 14.18 -15.51 -12.32
N PHE A 186 12.88 -15.32 -12.18
CA PHE A 186 12.28 -14.80 -10.96
C PHE A 186 12.37 -15.81 -9.81
N GLY A 187 12.07 -17.09 -10.08
CA GLY A 187 12.17 -18.16 -9.10
C GLY A 187 13.60 -18.35 -8.57
N SER A 188 14.60 -18.34 -9.45
CA SER A 188 16.00 -18.53 -9.08
C SER A 188 16.55 -17.39 -8.22
N ARG A 189 16.17 -16.14 -8.48
CA ARG A 189 16.58 -14.97 -7.68
C ARG A 189 15.94 -14.91 -6.30
N PHE A 190 14.65 -15.25 -6.17
CA PHE A 190 13.95 -15.16 -4.89
C PHE A 190 14.08 -16.41 -4.01
N ALA A 191 14.15 -17.61 -4.60
CA ALA A 191 14.34 -18.85 -3.86
C ALA A 191 15.82 -19.15 -3.53
N GLY A 192 16.76 -18.49 -4.22
CA GLY A 192 18.20 -18.74 -4.06
C GLY A 192 18.77 -18.35 -2.70
N ALA A 193 18.20 -17.32 -2.03
CA ALA A 193 18.67 -16.86 -0.71
C ALA A 193 17.83 -17.41 0.46
N ARG A 194 16.53 -17.67 0.24
CA ARG A 194 15.61 -18.21 1.25
C ARG A 194 14.48 -18.96 0.57
N PRO A 195 14.10 -20.17 1.04
CA PRO A 195 12.91 -20.86 0.55
C PRO A 195 11.67 -19.97 0.68
N ASN A 196 10.91 -19.80 -0.40
CA ASN A 196 9.70 -18.97 -0.42
C ASN A 196 8.47 -19.81 -0.81
N PRO A 197 7.64 -20.23 0.17
CA PRO A 197 6.44 -21.03 -0.10
C PRO A 197 5.43 -20.34 -1.03
N LEU A 198 5.32 -19.00 -0.96
CA LEU A 198 4.44 -18.22 -1.84
C LEU A 198 4.80 -18.41 -3.31
N LEU A 199 6.09 -18.55 -3.62
CA LEU A 199 6.55 -18.76 -4.99
C LEU A 199 6.51 -20.23 -5.41
N GLY A 200 6.60 -21.15 -4.46
CA GLY A 200 6.46 -22.59 -4.72
C GLY A 200 5.08 -22.93 -5.29
N ASP A 201 4.01 -22.38 -4.68
CA ASP A 201 2.63 -22.59 -5.14
C ASP A 201 2.39 -21.93 -6.50
N LEU A 202 3.06 -20.80 -6.78
CA LEU A 202 2.87 -20.01 -7.99
C LEU A 202 3.68 -20.53 -9.20
N LEU A 203 4.81 -21.18 -8.95
CA LEU A 203 5.70 -21.77 -9.97
C LEU A 203 5.38 -23.24 -10.28
N GLY A 204 4.28 -23.78 -9.72
CA GLY A 204 3.83 -25.16 -9.99
C GLY A 204 4.73 -26.27 -9.45
N GLY A 205 5.72 -25.94 -8.62
CA GLY A 205 6.65 -26.89 -8.03
C GLY A 205 6.33 -27.10 -6.56
N ALA A 206 5.91 -28.31 -6.18
CA ALA A 206 5.76 -28.72 -4.80
C ALA A 206 7.00 -28.31 -3.99
N ALA A 207 6.91 -27.19 -3.28
CA ALA A 207 7.96 -26.77 -2.38
C ALA A 207 8.06 -27.88 -1.33
N ARG A 208 9.13 -28.67 -1.40
CA ARG A 208 9.53 -29.54 -0.30
C ARG A 208 9.55 -28.65 0.94
N ARG A 209 8.58 -28.85 1.84
CA ARG A 209 8.55 -28.21 3.15
C ARG A 209 9.85 -28.58 3.85
N ALA A 210 10.83 -27.68 3.82
CA ALA A 210 11.91 -27.74 4.79
C ALA A 210 11.25 -27.53 6.17
N PRO A 211 11.59 -28.33 7.19
CA PRO A 211 11.15 -28.04 8.54
C PRO A 211 11.75 -26.70 8.92
N VAL A 212 10.92 -25.66 9.00
CA VAL A 212 11.32 -24.39 9.62
C VAL A 212 11.39 -24.67 11.12
N ALA A 213 12.57 -25.05 11.59
CA ALA A 213 12.87 -25.10 13.01
C ALA A 213 13.16 -23.67 13.49
N ASP A 214 12.11 -22.86 13.65
CA ASP A 214 12.20 -21.55 14.27
C ASP A 214 11.29 -21.51 15.49
N GLU A 215 11.89 -21.41 16.68
CA GLU A 215 11.25 -21.24 17.99
C GLU A 215 10.15 -20.16 17.98
N PHE A 216 10.28 -19.18 17.09
CA PHE A 216 9.33 -18.12 16.84
C PHE A 216 8.00 -18.60 16.22
N VAL A 217 8.06 -19.51 15.24
CA VAL A 217 6.88 -20.05 14.54
C VAL A 217 6.08 -20.95 15.49
N ASP A 218 6.76 -21.75 16.31
CA ASP A 218 6.11 -22.60 17.30
C ASP A 218 5.48 -21.77 18.42
N ARG A 219 6.14 -20.69 18.84
CA ARG A 219 5.57 -19.70 19.77
C ARG A 219 4.34 -19.01 19.19
N LEU A 220 4.28 -18.76 17.87
CA LEU A 220 3.13 -18.14 17.20
C LEU A 220 1.94 -19.10 17.07
N ARG A 221 2.21 -20.39 16.79
CA ARG A 221 1.20 -21.44 16.67
C ARG A 221 0.55 -21.78 18.01
N GLY A 222 1.33 -21.74 19.10
CA GLY A 222 0.84 -21.95 20.46
C GLY A 222 -0.07 -20.85 21.02
N LEU A 223 -0.24 -19.72 20.32
CA LEU A 223 -1.11 -18.64 20.75
C LEU A 223 -2.58 -18.86 20.31
N PRO A 224 -3.56 -18.55 21.19
CA PRO A 224 -4.98 -18.53 20.85
C PRO A 224 -5.25 -17.65 19.61
N ARG A 225 -6.20 -18.04 18.75
CA ARG A 225 -6.55 -17.31 17.50
C ARG A 225 -6.77 -15.80 17.72
N SER A 226 -7.35 -15.40 18.85
CA SER A 226 -7.56 -14.00 19.24
C SER A 226 -6.27 -13.19 19.46
N ARG A 227 -5.12 -13.85 19.62
CA ARG A 227 -3.80 -13.22 19.81
C ARG A 227 -2.90 -13.26 18.57
N ARG A 228 -3.25 -14.02 17.52
CA ARG A 228 -2.48 -14.05 16.26
C ARG A 228 -2.59 -12.74 15.48
N ASN A 229 -3.74 -12.07 15.54
CA ASN A 229 -3.95 -10.78 14.86
C ASN A 229 -3.42 -9.56 15.63
N GLY A 230 -2.92 -9.74 16.86
CA GLY A 230 -2.62 -8.63 17.79
C GLY A 230 -1.14 -8.37 18.09
N ARG A 231 -0.20 -9.13 17.53
CA ARG A 231 1.24 -8.98 17.83
C ARG A 231 2.19 -8.95 16.62
N SER A 232 1.71 -8.82 15.39
CA SER A 232 2.62 -8.77 14.23
C SER A 232 3.46 -7.49 14.11
N LEU A 233 3.29 -6.49 15.00
CA LEU A 233 4.17 -5.30 15.03
C LEU A 233 4.61 -4.84 16.43
N SER A 234 3.98 -5.27 17.53
CA SER A 234 4.25 -4.62 18.83
C SER A 234 5.56 -5.07 19.51
N SER A 235 6.12 -6.23 19.19
CA SER A 235 7.33 -6.72 19.89
C SER A 235 8.65 -6.34 19.23
N TYR A 236 8.62 -5.69 18.05
CA TYR A 236 9.81 -5.20 17.33
C TYR A 236 9.81 -3.67 17.12
N VAL A 237 8.89 -2.97 17.75
CA VAL A 237 8.79 -1.51 17.73
C VAL A 237 9.32 -1.01 19.07
N GLY A 238 10.63 -0.75 19.13
CA GLY A 238 11.22 -0.01 20.25
C GLY A 238 10.52 1.34 20.37
N ARG A 239 9.72 1.53 21.43
CA ARG A 239 8.96 2.74 21.82
C ARG A 239 8.92 3.86 20.76
N TRP A 240 8.11 3.67 19.73
CA TRP A 240 7.68 4.77 18.88
C TRP A 240 6.44 5.41 19.53
N PRO A 241 6.34 6.76 19.60
CA PRO A 241 5.13 7.45 20.05
C PRO A 241 3.92 7.07 19.18
N PRO A 242 2.67 7.30 19.64
CA PRO A 242 1.47 6.81 18.96
C PRO A 242 1.31 7.46 17.58
N PHE A 243 1.80 6.77 16.54
CA PHE A 243 1.72 7.19 15.15
C PHE A 243 0.30 7.10 14.56
N TRP A 244 -0.67 6.52 15.29
CA TRP A 244 -1.94 6.09 14.72
C TRP A 244 -3.20 6.75 15.28
N GLY A 245 -3.11 7.79 16.12
CA GLY A 245 -4.29 8.53 16.58
C GLY A 245 -5.38 7.68 17.26
N MET A 246 -5.09 6.43 17.61
CA MET A 246 -6.00 5.60 18.38
C MET A 246 -5.93 6.03 19.84
N PRO A 247 -7.06 6.38 20.49
CA PRO A 247 -7.04 6.65 21.92
C PRO A 247 -6.56 5.39 22.65
N PRO A 248 -5.78 5.53 23.74
CA PRO A 248 -5.31 4.38 24.51
C PRO A 248 -6.54 3.61 25.01
N ARG A 249 -6.56 2.29 24.72
CA ARG A 249 -7.57 1.39 25.31
C ARG A 249 -7.45 1.51 26.83
N ARG A 250 -8.48 2.03 27.48
CA ARG A 250 -8.63 1.91 28.95
C ARG A 250 -8.63 0.43 29.26
N GLN A 251 -7.61 -0.04 29.96
CA GLN A 251 -7.64 -1.37 30.57
C GLN A 251 -8.71 -1.31 31.66
N SER A 252 -9.82 -2.00 31.45
CA SER A 252 -10.81 -2.25 32.48
C SER A 252 -10.16 -3.12 33.56
N THR A 253 -9.95 -2.57 34.75
CA THR A 253 -9.59 -3.34 35.93
C THR A 253 -10.71 -4.32 36.27
N PRO A 254 -10.42 -5.60 36.54
CA PRO A 254 -11.44 -6.53 37.03
C PRO A 254 -11.90 -6.06 38.42
N ARG A 255 -13.22 -5.96 38.63
CA ARG A 255 -13.78 -5.79 39.98
C ARG A 255 -13.44 -7.04 40.81
N PRO A 256 -12.99 -6.90 42.07
CA PRO A 256 -12.81 -8.06 42.93
C PRO A 256 -14.17 -8.69 43.25
N HIS A 257 -14.25 -10.01 43.07
CA HIS A 257 -15.37 -10.82 43.55
C HIS A 257 -15.41 -10.75 45.09
N SER A 258 -16.43 -10.11 45.64
CA SER A 258 -16.77 -10.24 47.06
C SER A 258 -17.56 -11.53 47.27
N SER A 259 -16.89 -12.56 47.74
CA SER A 259 -17.51 -13.71 48.40
C SER A 259 -18.04 -13.25 49.76
N GLN A 260 -19.37 -13.19 49.91
CA GLN A 260 -20.01 -13.08 51.22
C GLN A 260 -20.07 -14.46 51.87
N PRO A 261 -19.69 -14.62 53.15
CA PRO A 261 -20.17 -15.70 53.97
C PRO A 261 -21.51 -15.33 54.62
N VAL A 262 -22.34 -16.35 54.66
CA VAL A 262 -23.65 -16.47 55.28
C VAL A 262 -23.54 -16.42 56.82
N SER A 263 -24.56 -15.79 57.44
CA SER A 263 -25.20 -16.17 58.71
C SER A 263 -24.92 -15.43 60.05
N THR A 264 -26.03 -14.85 60.54
CA THR A 264 -26.64 -14.97 61.89
C THR A 264 -25.96 -14.34 63.11
N LEU A 265 -26.47 -13.17 63.52
CA LEU A 265 -27.18 -12.86 64.78
C LEU A 265 -27.20 -11.34 64.99
#